data_AF-A0A957V141-F1
#
_entry.id   AF-A0A957V141-F1
#
_cell.length_a   1.000
_cell.length_b   1.000
_cell.length_c   1.000
_cell.angle_alpha   90.00
_cell.angle_beta   90.00
_cell.angle_gamma   90.00
#
_symmetry.space_group_name_H-M   'P 1'
#
loop_
_entity.id
_entity.type
_entity.pdbx_description
1 polymer ?
#
loop_
_entity_poly.entity_id
_entity_poly.type
_entity_poly.pdbx_seq_one_letter_code
_entity_poly.pdbx_strand_id
1 'polypeptide(L)' 'EYSFWFEDVGWNVENYGTDPDLDVDFAPQDYVAGRDPQLARAIAEALRLLAEHPVVLPDVTTRPSRALPRLPSRG' A
#
# COMPACT_ATOMS: atom_id res chain seq x y z
N GLU A 1 12.29 -1.36 -24.79
CA GLU A 1 12.80 -2.51 -24.03
C GLU A 1 13.10 -2.01 -22.63
N TYR A 2 12.36 -2.45 -21.61
CA TYR A 2 12.53 -1.97 -20.23
C TYR A 2 13.26 -3.05 -19.45
N SER A 3 14.54 -2.83 -19.18
CA SER A 3 15.31 -3.66 -18.26
C SER A 3 15.14 -3.12 -16.85
N PHE A 4 14.66 -3.95 -15.93
CA PHE A 4 14.60 -3.63 -14.50
C PHE A 4 15.88 -4.17 -13.85
N TRP A 5 16.64 -3.30 -13.20
CA TRP A 5 17.85 -3.65 -12.43
C TRP A 5 17.51 -3.52 -10.94
N PHE A 6 17.67 -4.60 -10.19
CA PHE A 6 17.56 -4.61 -8.74
C PHE A 6 18.96 -4.84 -8.16
N GLU A 7 19.36 -4.03 -7.18
CA GLU A 7 20.70 -4.07 -6.58
C GLU A 7 20.99 -5.42 -5.85
N ASP A 8 19.95 -6.19 -5.52
CA ASP A 8 20.03 -7.36 -4.63
C ASP A 8 19.74 -8.74 -5.27
N VAL A 9 19.32 -8.85 -6.56
CA VAL A 9 18.87 -10.15 -7.13
C VAL A 9 19.56 -10.63 -8.43
N GLY A 10 20.54 -9.88 -8.94
CA GLY A 10 21.30 -10.31 -10.13
C GLY A 10 20.41 -10.65 -11.35
N TRP A 11 20.74 -11.73 -12.08
CA TRP A 11 20.03 -12.16 -13.31
C TRP A 11 18.91 -13.20 -13.07
N ASN A 12 18.58 -13.53 -11.82
CA ASN A 12 17.73 -14.70 -11.49
C ASN A 12 16.21 -14.45 -11.52
N VAL A 13 15.75 -13.30 -12.03
CA VAL A 13 14.31 -13.00 -12.12
C VAL A 13 13.67 -13.62 -13.38
N GLU A 14 14.48 -14.08 -14.34
CA GLU A 14 13.97 -14.75 -15.54
C GLU A 14 13.40 -16.13 -15.17
N ASN A 15 12.06 -16.23 -15.16
CA ASN A 15 11.22 -17.42 -14.94
C ASN A 15 10.90 -17.85 -13.49
N TYR A 16 11.28 -17.08 -12.45
CA TYR A 16 11.01 -17.46 -11.05
C TYR A 16 9.89 -16.64 -10.37
N GLY A 17 9.71 -15.37 -10.76
CA GLY A 17 8.77 -14.48 -10.09
C GLY A 17 9.32 -13.93 -8.77
N THR A 18 8.44 -13.57 -7.83
CA THR A 18 8.81 -13.08 -6.49
C THR A 18 8.03 -13.88 -5.46
N ASP A 19 8.74 -14.40 -4.47
CA ASP A 19 8.13 -15.14 -3.38
C ASP A 19 7.33 -14.17 -2.48
N PRO A 20 6.08 -14.49 -2.15
CA PRO A 20 5.33 -13.68 -1.20
C PRO A 20 5.88 -13.91 0.22
N ASP A 21 5.83 -12.88 1.05
CA ASP A 21 6.11 -13.05 2.49
C ASP A 21 5.08 -13.98 3.16
N LEU A 22 3.87 -14.03 2.60
CA LEU A 22 2.72 -14.77 3.12
C LEU A 22 1.94 -15.42 1.98
N ASP A 23 2.00 -16.75 1.89
CA ASP A 23 1.19 -17.52 0.95
C ASP A 23 -0.29 -17.55 1.37
N VAL A 24 -1.17 -17.21 0.43
CA VAL A 24 -2.62 -17.30 0.57
C VAL A 24 -3.24 -17.78 -0.73
N ASP A 25 -3.71 -19.01 -0.74
CA ASP A 25 -4.36 -19.60 -1.91
C ASP A 25 -5.76 -19.00 -2.14
N PHE A 26 -6.07 -18.72 -3.40
CA PHE A 26 -7.44 -18.43 -3.84
C PHE A 26 -8.05 -19.68 -4.46
N ALA A 27 -8.68 -20.51 -3.63
CA ALA A 27 -9.25 -21.76 -4.09
C ALA A 27 -10.55 -21.56 -4.90
N PRO A 28 -10.88 -22.45 -5.87
CA PRO A 28 -12.07 -22.31 -6.71
C PRO A 28 -13.39 -22.21 -5.92
N GLN A 29 -13.52 -22.92 -4.80
CA GLN A 29 -14.72 -22.85 -3.95
C GLN A 29 -14.91 -21.49 -3.28
N ASP A 30 -13.82 -20.78 -2.99
CA ASP A 30 -13.87 -19.44 -2.42
C ASP A 30 -14.31 -18.45 -3.51
N TYR A 31 -13.81 -18.64 -4.73
CA TYR A 31 -14.24 -17.84 -5.88
C TYR A 31 -15.74 -17.99 -6.15
N VAL A 32 -16.23 -19.23 -6.21
CA VAL A 32 -17.66 -19.53 -6.39
C VAL A 32 -18.50 -18.96 -5.25
N ALA A 33 -17.96 -18.94 -4.02
CA ALA A 33 -18.63 -18.38 -2.87
C ALA A 33 -18.48 -16.85 -2.73
N GLY A 34 -17.80 -16.16 -3.67
CA GLY A 34 -17.53 -14.73 -3.61
C GLY A 34 -16.67 -14.30 -2.42
N ARG A 35 -15.84 -15.21 -1.88
CA ARG A 35 -14.94 -14.98 -0.77
C ARG A 35 -13.52 -14.76 -1.31
N ASP A 36 -12.91 -13.63 -0.97
CA ASP A 36 -11.53 -13.33 -1.32
C ASP A 36 -10.63 -13.52 -0.08
N PRO A 37 -9.95 -14.68 0.05
CA PRO A 37 -9.09 -14.95 1.20
C PRO A 37 -7.83 -14.08 1.21
N GLN A 38 -7.33 -13.67 0.03
CA GLN A 38 -6.13 -12.83 -0.07
C GLN A 38 -6.42 -11.41 0.45
N LEU A 39 -7.54 -10.81 0.05
CA LEU A 39 -7.96 -9.51 0.55
C LEU A 39 -8.24 -9.56 2.06
N ALA A 40 -8.91 -10.61 2.53
CA ALA A 40 -9.17 -10.79 3.96
C ALA A 40 -7.87 -10.87 4.77
N ARG A 41 -6.88 -11.66 4.30
CA ARG A 41 -5.56 -11.74 4.93
C ARG A 41 -4.84 -10.39 4.89
N ALA A 42 -4.84 -9.71 3.75
CA ALA A 42 -4.18 -8.42 3.59
C ALA A 42 -4.71 -7.37 4.58
N ILE A 43 -6.03 -7.30 4.76
CA ILE A 43 -6.65 -6.39 5.75
C ILE A 43 -6.21 -6.76 7.17
N ALA A 44 -6.24 -8.05 7.52
CA ALA A 44 -5.84 -8.51 8.85
C ALA A 44 -4.38 -8.17 9.16
N GLU A 45 -3.46 -8.40 8.21
CA GLU A 45 -2.05 -8.06 8.37
C GLU A 45 -1.80 -6.56 8.42
N ALA A 46 -2.49 -5.77 7.59
CA ALA A 46 -2.39 -4.31 7.63
C ALA A 46 -2.80 -3.75 9.00
N LEU A 47 -3.87 -4.28 9.59
CA LEU A 47 -4.32 -3.87 10.92
C LEU A 47 -3.33 -4.31 12.01
N ARG A 48 -2.78 -5.52 11.91
CA ARG A 48 -1.74 -6.02 12.84
C ARG A 48 -0.50 -5.12 12.79
N LEU A 49 0.01 -4.84 11.60
CA LEU A 49 1.18 -3.99 11.39
C LEU A 49 0.95 -2.56 11.88
N LEU A 50 -0.24 -2.00 11.69
CA LEU A 50 -0.58 -0.67 12.21
C LEU A 50 -0.55 -0.64 13.75
N ALA A 51 -1.00 -1.71 14.40
CA ALA A 51 -0.97 -1.83 15.86
C ALA A 51 0.45 -2.01 16.40
N GLU A 52 1.30 -2.77 15.71
CA GLU A 52 2.69 -3.01 16.10
C GLU A 52 3.59 -1.80 15.81
N HIS A 53 3.38 -1.13 14.68
CA HIS A 53 4.17 0.00 14.20
C HIS A 53 3.27 1.26 14.11
N PRO A 54 3.04 1.96 15.23
CA PRO A 54 2.16 3.12 15.24
C PRO A 54 2.69 4.22 14.31
N VAL A 55 1.81 4.72 13.44
CA VAL A 55 2.15 5.77 12.48
C VAL A 55 2.34 7.09 13.20
N VAL A 56 3.51 7.72 13.02
CA VAL A 56 3.75 9.10 13.43
C VAL A 56 3.13 10.02 12.39
N LEU A 57 2.03 10.69 12.74
CA LEU A 57 1.43 11.70 11.88
C LEU A 57 2.25 13.00 11.94
N PRO A 58 2.55 13.64 10.80
CA PRO A 58 3.20 14.94 10.82
C PRO A 58 2.31 15.99 11.47
N ASP A 59 2.91 16.91 12.21
CA ASP A 59 2.20 18.08 12.71
C ASP A 59 1.83 19.01 11.55
N VAL A 60 0.56 18.95 11.13
CA VAL A 60 0.03 19.75 10.02
C VAL A 60 -0.36 21.18 10.44
N THR A 61 -0.26 21.53 11.73
CA THR A 61 -0.60 22.88 12.22
C THR A 61 0.37 23.94 11.71
N THR A 62 1.61 23.54 11.39
CA THR A 62 2.65 24.42 10.84
C THR A 62 2.62 24.52 9.31
N ARG A 63 1.73 23.80 8.64
CA ARG A 63 1.66 23.81 7.17
C ARG A 63 1.27 25.20 6.67
N PRO A 64 1.98 25.77 5.67
CA PRO A 64 1.59 27.04 5.07
C PRO A 64 0.20 26.96 4.44
N SER A 65 -0.63 27.97 4.72
CA SER A 65 -1.98 28.08 4.15
C SER A 65 -1.90 28.31 2.64
N ARG A 66 -2.66 27.52 1.88
CA ARG A 66 -2.88 27.71 0.44
C ARG A 66 -4.14 28.54 0.15
N ALA A 67 -4.81 29.03 1.18
CA ALA A 67 -6.02 29.83 1.00
C ALA A 67 -5.68 31.15 0.33
N LEU A 68 -6.52 31.57 -0.62
CA LEU A 68 -6.41 32.90 -1.21
C LEU A 68 -6.63 33.96 -0.12
N PRO A 69 -5.93 35.11 -0.18
CA PRO A 69 -6.18 36.23 0.72
C PRO A 69 -7.65 36.65 0.65
N ARG A 70 -8.21 37.13 1.78
CA ARG A 70 -9.55 37.72 1.77
C ARG A 70 -9.53 39.00 0.94
N LEU A 71 -10.38 39.07 -0.07
CA LEU A 71 -10.54 40.27 -0.88
C LEU A 71 -11.15 41.40 -0.03
N PRO A 72 -10.72 42.67 -0.22
CA PRO A 72 -11.33 43.81 0.45
C PRO A 72 -12.80 43.98 0.04
N SER A 73 -13.61 44.58 0.92
CA SER A 73 -15.01 44.88 0.62
C SER A 73 -15.12 45.85 -0.55
N ARG A 74 -15.94 45.52 -1.54
CA ARG A 74 -16.30 46.47 -2.60
C ARG A 74 -17.16 47.57 -1.98
N GLY A 75 -16.67 48.81 -2.03
CA GLY A 75 -17.46 50.00 -1.73
C GLY A 75 -18.35 50.41 -2.89
#